data_AF-A0A448WTA8-F1
#
_entry.id   AF-A0A448WTA8-F1
#
_cell.length_a   1.000
_cell.length_b   1.000
_cell.length_c   1.000
_cell.angle_alpha   90.00
_cell.angle_beta   90.00
_cell.angle_gamma   90.00
#
_symmetry.space_group_name_H-M   'P 1'
#
loop_
_entity.id
_entity.type
_entity.pdbx_description
1 polymer ?
#
loop_
_entity_poly.entity_id
_entity_poly.type
_entity_poly.pdbx_seq_one_letter_code
_entity_poly.pdbx_strand_id
1 'polypeptide(L)'
;MLLFILPPLSTISTDRQFFSSHVLPRLLSAKQLSLLGQHTLLTSWRLTRTHLRLLLTLAKEKWNRALIEPGTAVGALCGQSIGEPATQMTLKTFHFAGVASMNITQGVPRMREIVNAVSNIRTPLITVALLDPTSSELAKQVKLSIEPTRLADVSLRLRQCLLPEDIYVSIHLDLTRMARRNLTPAKIATAIRLAKLKKKIKLTVRGKLEH
;
A
#
# COMPACT_ATOMS: atom_id res chain seq x y z
N MET A 1 -0.10 11.12 3.98
CA MET A 1 -0.21 11.71 5.33
C MET A 1 1.13 12.37 5.66
N LEU A 2 1.42 13.52 5.06
CA LEU A 2 2.56 14.35 5.48
C LEU A 2 2.09 15.15 6.69
N LEU A 3 2.30 14.57 7.87
CA LEU A 3 2.38 15.37 9.09
C LEU A 3 3.60 16.29 8.88
N PHE A 4 3.37 17.54 8.48
CA PHE A 4 4.33 18.59 8.76
C PHE A 4 4.33 18.74 10.28
N ILE A 5 5.13 17.91 10.95
CA ILE A 5 5.58 18.16 12.32
C ILE A 5 6.38 19.45 12.21
N LEU A 6 5.71 20.58 12.45
CA LEU A 6 6.42 21.79 12.81
C LEU A 6 7.29 21.44 14.01
N PRO A 7 8.61 21.75 13.97
CA PRO A 7 9.51 21.40 15.05
C PRO A 7 9.01 22.01 16.38
N PRO A 8 9.36 21.40 17.52
CA PRO A 8 8.89 21.84 18.82
C PRO A 8 9.22 23.33 19.05
N LEU A 9 8.29 24.02 19.72
CA LEU A 9 8.32 25.45 20.08
C LEU A 9 9.53 25.90 20.94
N SER A 10 10.58 25.10 21.07
CA SER A 10 11.76 25.41 21.89
C SER A 10 12.84 26.20 21.16
N THR A 11 12.65 26.66 19.92
CA THR A 11 13.63 27.52 19.26
C THR A 11 12.96 28.62 18.46
N ILE A 12 12.94 29.81 19.05
CA ILE A 12 12.98 31.10 18.36
C ILE A 12 14.34 31.17 17.60
N SER A 13 14.59 30.25 16.68
CA SER A 13 15.78 30.25 15.82
C SER A 13 15.45 30.97 14.52
N THR A 14 15.14 32.26 14.69
CA THR A 14 15.43 33.37 13.78
C THR A 14 14.78 33.34 12.41
N ASP A 15 14.08 34.43 12.04
CA ASP A 15 13.76 34.80 10.66
C ASP A 15 14.92 34.46 9.69
N ARG A 16 16.16 34.66 10.14
CA ARG A 16 17.40 34.34 9.44
C ARG A 16 17.50 32.89 8.97
N GLN A 17 17.06 31.90 9.76
CA GLN A 17 17.08 30.50 9.37
C GLN A 17 16.05 30.19 8.28
N PHE A 18 14.83 30.74 8.38
CA PHE A 18 13.81 30.62 7.32
C PHE A 18 14.28 31.26 6.01
N PHE A 19 14.77 32.50 6.08
CA PHE A 19 15.30 33.20 4.90
C PHE A 19 16.51 32.47 4.31
N SER A 20 17.41 31.92 5.13
CA SER A 20 18.60 31.20 4.66
C SER A 20 18.30 29.82 4.07
N SER A 21 17.27 29.12 4.54
CA SER A 21 16.99 27.74 4.14
C SER A 21 15.89 27.62 3.08
N HIS A 22 14.92 28.52 3.06
CA HIS A 22 13.74 28.41 2.19
C HIS A 22 13.67 29.51 1.13
N VAL A 23 14.09 30.74 1.46
CA VAL A 23 13.96 31.90 0.56
C VAL A 23 15.22 32.10 -0.29
N LEU A 24 16.40 32.12 0.33
CA LEU A 24 17.70 32.30 -0.34
C LEU A 24 17.99 31.20 -1.36
N PRO A 25 17.80 29.89 -1.07
CA PRO A 25 18.06 28.85 -2.06
C PRO A 25 17.12 28.91 -3.26
N ARG A 26 15.87 29.36 -3.09
CA ARG A 26 14.91 29.54 -4.19
C ARG A 26 15.21 30.78 -5.04
N LEU A 27 15.70 31.85 -4.41
CA LEU A 27 16.22 33.03 -5.11
C LEU A 27 17.54 32.73 -5.83
N LEU A 28 18.41 31.91 -5.23
CA LEU A 28 19.69 31.51 -5.81
C LEU A 28 19.52 30.43 -6.88
N SER A 29 18.56 29.50 -6.78
CA SER A 29 18.25 28.53 -7.84
C SER A 29 17.69 29.23 -9.08
N ALA A 30 16.90 30.30 -8.90
CA ALA A 30 16.50 31.19 -9.98
C ALA A 30 17.71 31.92 -10.62
N LYS A 31 18.79 32.13 -9.85
CA LYS A 31 20.07 32.70 -10.32
C LYS A 31 21.03 31.65 -10.90
N GLN A 32 20.95 30.39 -10.49
CA GLN A 32 21.78 29.29 -11.02
C GLN A 32 21.27 28.82 -12.39
N LEU A 33 19.95 28.91 -12.62
CA LEU A 33 19.35 28.86 -13.96
C LEU A 33 19.85 29.99 -14.89
N SER A 34 20.40 31.09 -14.34
CA SER A 34 21.01 32.17 -15.14
C SER A 34 22.49 31.95 -15.46
N LEU A 35 23.14 30.94 -14.86
CA LEU A 35 24.55 30.61 -15.10
C LEU A 35 24.73 29.51 -16.16
N LEU A 36 23.70 28.66 -16.33
CA LEU A 36 23.61 27.63 -17.38
C LEU A 36 22.80 28.07 -18.62
N GLY A 37 22.19 29.26 -18.59
CA GLY A 37 21.38 29.79 -19.68
C GLY A 37 21.56 31.30 -19.81
N GLN A 38 22.39 31.69 -20.78
CA GLN A 38 22.51 33.00 -21.41
C GLN A 38 21.42 34.02 -21.00
N HIS A 39 21.82 35.02 -20.20
CA HIS A 39 21.34 36.42 -20.15
C HIS A 39 19.82 36.78 -20.16
N THR A 40 18.86 35.85 -20.11
CA THR A 40 17.50 36.16 -20.62
C THR A 40 16.33 36.02 -19.62
N LEU A 41 16.54 35.61 -18.35
CA LEU A 41 15.40 35.44 -17.43
C LEU A 41 15.35 36.38 -16.22
N LEU A 42 16.45 37.06 -15.85
CA LEU A 42 16.39 38.20 -14.92
C LEU A 42 16.24 39.56 -15.62
N THR A 43 16.27 39.56 -16.96
CA THR A 43 16.06 40.75 -17.79
C THR A 43 14.58 41.06 -18.04
N SER A 44 13.66 40.12 -17.80
CA SER A 44 12.22 40.36 -17.99
C SER A 44 11.60 41.21 -16.88
N TRP A 45 12.20 41.26 -15.68
CA TRP A 45 11.76 42.10 -14.58
C TRP A 45 12.91 42.99 -14.12
N ARG A 46 12.85 44.30 -14.43
CA ARG A 46 13.77 45.33 -13.90
C ARG A 46 13.57 45.48 -12.38
N LEU A 47 14.02 44.50 -11.60
CA LEU A 47 13.93 44.54 -10.14
C LEU A 47 14.96 45.53 -9.59
N THR A 48 14.45 46.64 -9.07
CA THR A 48 15.24 47.59 -8.29
C THR A 48 15.45 47.04 -6.88
N ARG A 49 16.49 47.55 -6.20
CA ARG A 49 16.78 47.19 -4.80
C ARG A 49 15.60 47.48 -3.86
N THR A 50 14.76 48.46 -4.19
CA THR A 50 13.52 48.78 -3.47
C THR A 50 12.46 47.70 -3.66
N HIS A 51 12.25 47.20 -4.88
CA HIS A 51 11.32 46.10 -5.14
C HIS A 51 11.75 44.81 -4.42
N LEU A 52 13.05 44.50 -4.38
CA LEU A 52 13.54 43.34 -3.64
C LEU A 52 13.34 43.47 -2.12
N ARG A 53 13.60 44.66 -1.55
CA ARG A 53 13.31 44.94 -0.14
C ARG A 53 11.83 44.76 0.17
N LEU A 54 10.95 45.31 -0.66
CA LEU A 54 9.51 45.19 -0.50
C LEU A 54 9.06 43.72 -0.54
N LEU A 55 9.55 42.94 -1.51
CA LEU A 55 9.26 41.51 -1.61
C LEU A 55 9.64 40.75 -0.34
N LEU A 56 10.84 41.01 0.20
CA LEU A 56 11.32 40.35 1.42
C LEU A 56 10.51 40.76 2.65
N THR A 57 10.13 42.03 2.77
CA THR A 57 9.25 42.51 3.84
C THR A 57 7.87 41.85 3.75
N LEU A 58 7.25 41.83 2.58
CA LEU A 58 5.95 41.20 2.37
C LEU A 58 5.99 39.68 2.61
N ALA A 59 7.09 39.02 2.22
CA ALA A 59 7.29 37.60 2.50
C ALA A 59 7.38 37.32 4.00
N LYS A 60 8.08 38.19 4.75
CA LYS A 60 8.16 38.11 6.22
C LYS A 60 6.78 38.30 6.86
N GLU A 61 6.03 39.30 6.44
CA GLU A 61 4.69 39.57 6.96
C GLU A 61 3.71 38.44 6.65
N LYS A 62 3.76 37.89 5.43
CA LYS A 62 2.93 36.73 5.05
C LYS A 62 3.30 35.49 5.86
N TRP A 63 4.58 35.26 6.12
CA TRP A 63 5.03 34.16 6.96
C TRP A 63 4.50 34.29 8.39
N ASN A 64 4.68 35.47 9.01
CA ASN A 64 4.21 35.71 10.37
C ASN A 64 2.69 35.50 10.51
N ARG A 65 1.90 35.87 9.49
CA ARG A 65 0.45 35.62 9.46
C ARG A 65 0.06 34.16 9.17
N ALA A 66 0.95 33.37 8.58
CA ALA A 66 0.68 31.96 8.29
C ALA A 66 0.95 31.04 9.50
N LEU A 67 1.55 31.58 10.56
CA LEU A 67 1.74 30.86 11.81
C LEU A 67 0.40 30.72 12.53
N ILE A 68 0.16 29.55 13.12
CA ILE A 68 -1.05 29.29 13.89
C ILE A 68 -1.01 30.04 15.22
N GLU A 69 -2.16 30.56 15.63
CA GLU A 69 -2.29 31.27 16.91
C GLU A 69 -2.11 30.28 18.08
N PRO A 70 -1.27 30.59 19.08
CA PRO A 70 -1.15 29.78 20.29
C PRO A 70 -2.50 29.60 20.98
N GLY A 71 -2.78 28.38 21.44
CA GLY A 71 -4.06 28.03 22.07
C GLY A 71 -5.17 27.63 21.10
N THR A 72 -4.92 27.63 19.78
CA THR A 72 -5.87 27.09 18.80
C THR A 72 -6.15 25.61 19.05
N ALA A 73 -7.42 25.21 19.08
CA ALA A 73 -7.87 23.83 19.29
C ALA A 73 -7.68 22.95 18.05
N VAL A 74 -6.42 22.70 17.66
CA VAL A 74 -6.05 21.94 16.45
C VAL A 74 -6.61 20.52 16.41
N GLY A 75 -6.84 19.89 17.58
CA GLY A 75 -7.40 18.54 17.65
C GLY A 75 -8.85 18.48 17.15
N ALA A 76 -9.70 19.43 17.56
CA ALA A 76 -11.09 19.51 17.12
C ALA A 76 -11.17 19.84 15.62
N LEU A 77 -10.38 20.81 15.16
CA LEU A 77 -10.26 21.18 13.75
C LEU A 77 -9.82 20.00 12.88
N CYS A 78 -8.82 19.24 13.33
CA CYS A 78 -8.33 18.05 12.62
C CYS A 78 -9.39 16.95 12.55
N GLY A 79 -10.09 16.69 13.66
CA GLY A 79 -11.17 15.71 13.73
C GLY A 79 -12.30 16.00 12.74
N GLN A 80 -12.76 17.26 12.69
CA GLN A 80 -13.79 17.71 11.74
C GLN A 80 -13.30 17.63 10.29
N SER A 81 -12.09 18.13 10.02
CA SER A 81 -11.50 18.15 8.68
C SER A 81 -11.34 16.77 8.05
N ILE A 82 -11.10 15.73 8.86
CA ILE A 82 -11.02 14.34 8.40
C ILE A 82 -12.40 13.67 8.40
N GLY A 83 -13.25 13.96 9.40
CA GLY A 83 -14.54 13.30 9.58
C GLY A 83 -15.57 13.64 8.51
N GLU A 84 -15.68 14.91 8.13
CA GLU A 84 -16.63 15.36 7.11
C GLU A 84 -16.42 14.69 5.74
N PRO A 85 -15.21 14.69 5.13
CA PRO A 85 -14.99 14.04 3.85
C PRO A 85 -15.05 12.51 3.94
N ALA A 86 -14.73 11.91 5.10
CA ALA A 86 -14.79 10.47 5.28
C ALA A 86 -16.21 9.94 5.07
N THR A 87 -17.23 10.64 5.57
CA THR A 87 -18.63 10.24 5.39
C THR A 87 -19.06 10.35 3.91
N GLN A 88 -18.64 11.41 3.21
CA GLN A 88 -18.90 11.62 1.77
C GLN A 88 -18.25 10.55 0.88
N MET A 89 -17.12 9.96 1.30
CA MET A 89 -16.40 8.95 0.53
C MET A 89 -17.13 7.59 0.46
N THR A 90 -18.17 7.37 1.25
CA THR A 90 -18.82 6.05 1.41
C THR A 90 -19.71 5.65 0.24
N LEU A 91 -20.28 6.61 -0.50
CA LEU A 91 -21.26 6.32 -1.57
C LEU A 91 -20.65 6.33 -2.99
N LYS A 92 -19.38 6.74 -3.18
CA LYS A 92 -18.82 7.04 -4.52
C LYS A 92 -17.83 6.00 -5.09
N THR A 93 -17.62 4.84 -4.46
CA THR A 93 -16.46 3.97 -4.77
C THR A 93 -16.77 2.59 -5.33
N PHE A 94 -18.00 2.26 -5.73
CA PHE A 94 -18.34 0.91 -6.21
C PHE A 94 -18.08 0.66 -7.71
N HIS A 95 -17.53 1.62 -8.44
CA HIS A 95 -17.23 1.45 -9.86
C HIS A 95 -15.77 1.76 -10.17
N PHE A 96 -14.87 0.84 -9.84
CA PHE A 96 -13.55 0.80 -10.46
C PHE A 96 -13.68 0.06 -11.80
N ALA A 97 -13.79 0.81 -12.89
CA ALA A 97 -13.69 0.26 -14.23
C ALA A 97 -12.24 -0.14 -14.54
N GLY A 98 -12.02 -1.38 -14.99
CA GLY A 98 -10.78 -1.79 -15.68
C GLY A 98 -9.70 -2.52 -14.86
N VAL A 99 -9.89 -2.75 -13.56
CA VAL A 99 -8.97 -3.58 -12.75
C VAL A 99 -9.76 -4.71 -12.12
N ALA A 100 -9.32 -5.95 -12.30
CA ALA A 100 -9.98 -7.15 -11.77
C ALA A 100 -10.50 -6.90 -10.35
N SER A 101 -11.82 -7.01 -10.19
CA SER A 101 -12.62 -6.65 -9.02
C SER A 101 -11.90 -6.87 -7.69
N MET A 102 -11.20 -5.85 -7.20
CA MET A 102 -10.70 -5.86 -5.83
C MET A 102 -11.80 -5.25 -4.98
N ASN A 103 -12.46 -6.08 -4.17
CA ASN A 103 -13.32 -5.64 -3.08
C ASN A 103 -12.43 -4.99 -2.01
N ILE A 104 -11.94 -3.78 -2.28
CA ILE A 104 -11.16 -3.00 -1.34
C ILE A 104 -12.16 -2.29 -0.45
N THR A 105 -12.11 -2.50 0.86
CA THR A 105 -12.85 -1.64 1.79
C THR A 105 -12.32 -0.21 1.61
N GLN A 106 -13.12 0.67 1.03
CA GLN A 106 -12.82 2.10 0.90
C GLN A 106 -13.85 2.91 1.71
N GLY A 107 -13.51 4.16 2.04
CA GLY A 107 -14.40 5.02 2.81
C GLY A 107 -14.27 4.86 4.34
N VAL A 108 -15.38 5.11 5.03
CA VAL A 108 -15.49 5.06 6.51
C VAL A 108 -15.06 3.71 7.11
N PRO A 109 -15.42 2.54 6.56
CA PRO A 109 -15.05 1.26 7.15
C PRO A 109 -13.53 1.08 7.29
N ARG A 110 -12.77 1.51 6.27
CA ARG A 110 -11.31 1.40 6.29
C ARG A 110 -10.66 2.43 7.21
N MET A 111 -11.19 3.65 7.25
CA MET A 111 -10.76 4.67 8.21
C MET A 111 -10.92 4.18 9.65
N ARG A 112 -12.06 3.56 9.98
CA ARG A 112 -12.31 2.98 11.30
C ARG A 112 -11.31 1.87 11.65
N GLU A 113 -10.99 0.98 10.72
CA GLU A 113 -9.98 -0.07 10.95
C GLU A 113 -8.60 0.52 11.28
N ILE A 114 -8.19 1.57 10.56
CA ILE A 114 -6.87 2.22 10.74
C ILE A 114 -6.81 2.97 12.07
N VAL A 115 -7.80 3.83 12.35
CA VAL A 115 -7.83 4.67 13.57
C VAL A 115 -7.89 3.81 14.83
N ASN A 116 -8.66 2.73 14.81
CA ASN A 116 -8.78 1.84 15.97
C ASN A 116 -7.67 0.78 16.07
N ALA A 117 -6.69 0.79 15.17
CA ALA A 117 -5.59 -0.19 15.12
C ALA A 117 -6.08 -1.64 15.24
N VAL A 118 -7.12 -1.99 14.47
CA VAL A 118 -7.72 -3.34 14.53
C VAL A 118 -6.70 -4.38 14.06
N SER A 119 -6.50 -5.44 14.86
CA SER A 119 -5.55 -6.51 14.55
C SER A 119 -5.94 -7.33 13.31
N ASN A 120 -7.24 -7.60 13.15
CA ASN A 120 -7.79 -8.38 12.04
C ASN A 120 -8.57 -7.47 11.08
N ILE A 121 -7.92 -7.03 10.01
CA ILE A 121 -8.54 -6.22 8.94
C ILE A 121 -9.35 -7.10 7.98
N ARG A 122 -10.48 -6.59 7.47
CA ARG A 122 -11.38 -7.39 6.62
C ARG A 122 -10.81 -7.73 5.25
N THR A 123 -10.17 -6.76 4.60
CA THR A 123 -9.61 -6.91 3.25
C THR A 123 -8.14 -6.49 3.23
N PRO A 124 -7.21 -7.35 3.68
CA PRO A 124 -5.79 -7.07 3.60
C PRO A 124 -5.34 -6.99 2.13
N LEU A 125 -4.57 -5.96 1.80
CA LEU A 125 -3.93 -5.80 0.50
C LEU A 125 -2.43 -5.86 0.68
N ILE A 126 -1.77 -6.73 -0.07
CA ILE A 126 -0.31 -6.86 -0.09
C ILE A 126 0.16 -6.50 -1.49
N THR A 127 1.08 -5.54 -1.58
CA THR A 127 1.76 -5.18 -2.83
C THR A 127 3.15 -5.79 -2.81
N VAL A 128 3.43 -6.64 -3.81
CA VAL A 128 4.74 -7.29 -3.95
C VAL A 128 5.46 -6.68 -5.15
N ALA A 129 6.61 -6.08 -4.91
CA ALA A 129 7.49 -5.61 -5.97
C ALA A 129 8.38 -6.78 -6.45
N LEU A 130 8.47 -6.95 -7.77
CA LEU A 130 9.37 -7.92 -8.40
C LEU A 130 10.69 -7.24 -8.72
N LEU A 131 11.79 -8.01 -8.65
CA LEU A 131 13.13 -7.52 -9.02
C LEU A 131 13.17 -7.16 -10.52
N ASP A 132 12.59 -8.02 -11.36
CA ASP A 132 12.32 -7.73 -12.75
C ASP A 132 10.81 -7.56 -12.96
N PRO A 133 10.32 -6.32 -13.20
CA PRO A 133 8.90 -6.05 -13.40
C PRO A 133 8.39 -6.47 -14.78
N THR A 134 9.26 -6.80 -15.74
CA THR A 134 8.89 -7.13 -17.11
C THR A 134 8.64 -8.63 -17.32
N SER A 135 9.26 -9.47 -16.49
CA SER A 135 9.11 -10.92 -16.58
C SER A 135 7.76 -11.41 -16.06
N SER A 136 6.88 -11.78 -16.98
CA SER A 136 5.58 -12.41 -16.67
C SER A 136 5.74 -13.79 -16.02
N GLU A 137 6.79 -14.53 -16.36
CA GLU A 137 7.06 -15.86 -15.79
C GLU A 137 7.41 -15.77 -14.31
N LEU A 138 8.28 -14.83 -13.94
CA LEU A 138 8.62 -14.57 -12.55
C LEU A 138 7.39 -14.14 -11.74
N ALA A 139 6.57 -13.24 -12.30
CA ALA A 139 5.33 -12.81 -11.67
C ALA A 139 4.39 -14.00 -11.38
N LYS A 140 4.26 -14.93 -12.34
CA LYS A 140 3.45 -16.14 -12.18
C LYS A 140 4.03 -17.08 -11.12
N GLN A 141 5.34 -17.28 -11.09
CA GLN A 141 6.01 -18.13 -10.09
C GLN A 141 5.87 -17.57 -8.67
N VAL A 142 6.07 -16.26 -8.50
CA VAL A 142 5.90 -15.58 -7.21
C VAL A 142 4.44 -15.64 -6.76
N LYS A 143 3.49 -15.39 -7.68
CA LYS A 143 2.05 -15.55 -7.39
C LYS A 143 1.74 -16.95 -6.86
N LEU A 144 2.19 -18.00 -7.55
CA LEU A 144 1.93 -19.39 -7.16
C LEU A 144 2.60 -19.77 -5.83
N SER A 145 3.70 -19.12 -5.47
CA SER A 145 4.42 -19.37 -4.22
C SER A 145 3.73 -18.73 -3.01
N ILE A 146 3.05 -17.60 -3.20
CA ILE A 146 2.35 -16.86 -2.15
C ILE A 146 0.89 -17.34 -2.02
N GLU A 147 0.24 -17.67 -3.14
CA GLU A 147 -1.17 -18.10 -3.15
C GLU A 147 -1.32 -19.45 -2.42
N PRO A 148 -2.09 -19.50 -1.31
CA PRO A 148 -2.27 -20.73 -0.57
C PRO A 148 -3.05 -21.74 -1.42
N THR A 149 -2.42 -22.87 -1.74
CA THR A 149 -3.09 -23.96 -2.45
C THR A 149 -3.76 -24.91 -1.48
N ARG A 150 -5.08 -25.00 -1.54
CA ARG A 150 -5.87 -25.96 -0.77
C ARG A 150 -6.08 -27.24 -1.58
N LEU A 151 -6.30 -28.36 -0.88
CA LEU A 151 -6.63 -29.62 -1.55
C LEU A 151 -7.89 -29.50 -2.42
N ALA A 152 -8.87 -28.71 -1.97
CA ALA A 152 -10.09 -28.42 -2.72
C ALA A 152 -9.84 -27.75 -4.08
N ASP A 153 -8.75 -26.99 -4.22
CA ASP A 153 -8.43 -26.30 -5.47
C ASP A 153 -7.92 -27.27 -6.54
N VAL A 154 -7.32 -28.39 -6.13
CA VAL A 154 -6.69 -29.38 -7.01
C VAL A 154 -7.51 -30.67 -7.15
N SER A 155 -8.46 -30.93 -6.25
CA SER A 155 -9.33 -32.10 -6.29
C SER A 155 -10.61 -31.85 -7.11
N LEU A 156 -11.01 -32.82 -7.92
CA LEU A 156 -12.33 -32.86 -8.56
C LEU A 156 -13.41 -33.31 -7.58
N ARG A 157 -13.14 -34.41 -6.89
CA ARG A 157 -14.09 -35.06 -5.99
C ARG A 157 -13.34 -35.72 -4.84
N LEU A 158 -13.96 -35.67 -3.66
CA LEU A 158 -13.53 -36.38 -2.48
C LEU A 158 -14.66 -37.32 -2.08
N ARG A 159 -14.37 -38.61 -1.96
CA ARG A 159 -15.34 -39.64 -1.56
C ARG A 159 -14.83 -40.39 -0.35
N GLN A 160 -15.73 -40.65 0.59
CA GLN A 160 -15.47 -41.60 1.66
C GLN A 160 -15.89 -42.98 1.18
N CYS A 161 -14.95 -43.93 1.24
CA CYS A 161 -15.17 -45.32 0.90
C CYS A 161 -15.16 -46.13 2.20
N LEU A 162 -16.29 -46.80 2.47
CA LEU A 162 -16.50 -47.67 3.61
C LEU A 162 -16.64 -49.09 3.06
N LEU A 163 -15.53 -49.84 3.04
CA LEU A 163 -15.57 -51.26 2.73
C LEU A 163 -15.48 -52.04 4.05
N PRO A 164 -16.00 -53.29 4.11
CA PRO A 164 -15.87 -54.12 5.31
C PRO A 164 -14.42 -54.32 5.76
N GLU A 165 -13.48 -54.37 4.81
CA GLU A 165 -12.05 -54.61 5.05
C GLU A 165 -11.25 -53.32 5.31
N ASP A 166 -11.62 -52.21 4.67
CA ASP A 166 -10.85 -50.97 4.68
C ASP A 166 -11.76 -49.73 4.64
N ILE A 167 -11.44 -48.73 5.47
CA ILE A 167 -12.06 -47.41 5.45
C ILE A 167 -11.03 -46.40 4.94
N TYR A 168 -11.31 -45.76 3.80
CA TYR A 168 -10.40 -44.78 3.21
C TYR A 168 -11.13 -43.63 2.53
N VAL A 169 -10.41 -42.55 2.26
CA VAL A 169 -10.90 -41.40 1.50
C VAL A 169 -10.24 -41.43 0.12
N SER A 170 -11.03 -41.55 -0.94
CA SER A 170 -10.54 -41.41 -2.31
C SER A 170 -10.59 -39.94 -2.74
N ILE A 171 -9.48 -39.46 -3.30
CA ILE A 171 -9.35 -38.10 -3.79
C ILE A 171 -9.04 -38.19 -5.28
N HIS A 172 -9.98 -37.77 -6.12
CA HIS A 172 -9.75 -37.66 -7.55
C HIS A 172 -9.13 -36.30 -7.84
N LEU A 173 -7.90 -36.30 -8.34
CA LEU A 173 -7.14 -35.08 -8.65
C LEU A 173 -7.36 -34.67 -10.11
N ASP A 174 -7.44 -33.35 -10.35
CA ASP A 174 -7.53 -32.79 -11.69
C ASP A 174 -6.13 -32.49 -12.24
N LEU A 175 -5.70 -33.22 -13.27
CA LEU A 175 -4.41 -33.00 -13.91
C LEU A 175 -4.30 -31.59 -14.52
N THR A 176 -5.39 -31.00 -15.01
CA THR A 176 -5.37 -29.67 -15.63
C THR A 176 -5.16 -28.57 -14.58
N ARG A 177 -5.82 -28.68 -13.41
CA ARG A 177 -5.64 -27.73 -12.30
C ARG A 177 -4.26 -27.86 -11.67
N MET A 178 -3.75 -29.08 -11.57
CA MET A 178 -2.39 -29.35 -11.09
C MET A 178 -1.31 -28.76 -12.01
N ALA A 179 -1.47 -28.94 -13.33
CA ALA A 179 -0.54 -28.38 -14.32
C ALA A 179 -0.50 -26.85 -14.27
N ARG A 180 -1.64 -26.18 -14.09
CA ARG A 180 -1.71 -24.70 -13.95
C ARG A 180 -0.94 -24.17 -12.74
N ARG A 181 -0.81 -24.97 -11.68
CA ARG A 181 -0.10 -24.63 -10.43
C ARG A 181 1.30 -25.25 -10.33
N ASN A 182 1.81 -25.89 -11.38
CA ASN A 182 3.10 -26.60 -11.38
C ASN A 182 3.24 -27.64 -10.24
N LEU A 183 2.14 -28.34 -9.94
CA LEU A 183 2.08 -29.35 -8.87
C LEU A 183 2.16 -30.77 -9.44
N THR A 184 2.89 -31.64 -8.74
CA THR A 184 2.97 -33.07 -9.06
C THR A 184 2.21 -33.90 -8.02
N PRO A 185 1.65 -35.07 -8.40
CA PRO A 185 0.95 -35.94 -7.45
C PRO A 185 1.84 -36.36 -6.28
N ALA A 186 3.15 -36.53 -6.53
CA ALA A 186 4.13 -36.83 -5.51
C ALA A 186 4.24 -35.72 -4.45
N LYS A 187 4.31 -34.45 -4.88
CA LYS A 187 4.32 -33.28 -3.96
C LYS A 187 3.04 -33.20 -3.13
N ILE A 188 1.89 -33.55 -3.71
CA ILE A 188 0.62 -33.58 -2.98
C ILE A 188 0.63 -34.71 -1.95
N ALA A 189 1.10 -35.91 -2.32
CA ALA A 189 1.19 -37.04 -1.40
C ALA A 189 2.14 -36.76 -0.22
N THR A 190 3.28 -36.12 -0.45
CA THR A 190 4.20 -35.71 0.63
C THR A 190 3.57 -34.64 1.52
N ALA A 191 2.90 -33.63 0.94
CA ALA A 191 2.19 -32.60 1.70
C ALA A 191 1.07 -33.19 2.58
N ILE A 192 0.31 -34.17 2.08
CA ILE A 192 -0.73 -34.87 2.85
C ILE A 192 -0.11 -35.66 4.01
N ARG A 193 1.02 -36.34 3.79
CA ARG A 193 1.72 -37.10 4.85
C ARG A 193 2.27 -36.20 5.95
N LEU A 194 2.75 -35.00 5.59
CA LEU A 194 3.27 -34.01 6.52
C LEU A 194 2.17 -33.22 7.24
N ALA A 195 0.94 -33.25 6.74
CA ALA A 195 -0.17 -32.49 7.30
C ALA A 195 -0.46 -32.97 8.74
N LYS A 196 -0.30 -32.07 9.71
CA LYS A 196 -0.68 -32.31 11.11
C LYS A 196 -2.20 -32.31 11.23
N LEU A 197 -2.81 -33.50 11.19
CA LEU A 197 -4.22 -33.67 11.49
C LEU A 197 -4.46 -33.53 13.01
N LYS A 198 -5.60 -32.94 13.40
CA LYS A 198 -5.98 -32.76 14.81
C LYS A 198 -6.08 -34.08 15.60
N LYS A 199 -6.23 -35.23 14.91
CA LYS A 199 -6.18 -36.57 15.49
C LYS A 199 -4.99 -37.33 14.91
N LYS A 200 -4.29 -38.10 15.75
CA LYS A 200 -3.20 -39.01 15.34
C LYS A 200 -3.77 -40.16 14.51
N ILE A 201 -3.93 -39.93 13.21
CA ILE A 201 -4.37 -40.95 12.26
C ILE A 201 -3.14 -41.38 11.45
N LYS A 202 -2.91 -42.69 11.33
CA LYS A 202 -1.90 -43.21 10.41
C LYS A 202 -2.41 -43.01 8.98
N LEU A 203 -1.74 -42.14 8.23
CA LEU A 203 -2.11 -41.83 6.85
C LEU A 203 -1.33 -42.71 5.87
N THR A 204 -2.05 -43.55 5.13
CA THR A 204 -1.49 -44.32 4.02
C THR A 204 -2.01 -43.74 2.71
N VAL A 205 -1.16 -43.00 2.00
CA VAL A 205 -1.50 -42.45 0.67
C VAL A 205 -1.13 -43.48 -0.39
N ARG A 206 -2.13 -44.01 -1.10
CA ARG A 206 -1.98 -44.90 -2.26
C ARG A 206 -2.39 -44.15 -3.52
N GLY A 207 -1.56 -44.19 -4.56
CA GLY A 207 -1.89 -43.60 -5.87
C GLY A 207 -2.31 -44.70 -6.84
N LYS A 208 -3.45 -44.51 -7.52
CA LYS A 208 -3.90 -45.38 -8.61
C LYS A 208 -4.24 -44.48 -9.79
N LEU A 209 -3.63 -44.72 -10.95
CA LEU A 209 -3.97 -44.02 -12.19
C LEU A 209 -5.20 -44.72 -12.75
N GLU A 210 -6.33 -44.03 -12.78
CA GLU A 210 -7.50 -44.47 -13.53
C GLU A 210 -7.32 -43.95 -14.96
N HIS A 211 -7.26 -44.87 -15.93
CA HIS A 211 -7.17 -44.59 -17.36
C HIS A 211 -8.53 -44.16 -17.92
#